data_AF-A0AA38FVJ8-F1
#
_entry.id   AF-A0AA38FVJ8-F1
#
_cell.length_a   1.000
_cell.length_b   1.000
_cell.length_c   1.000
_cell.angle_alpha   90.00
_cell.angle_beta   90.00
_cell.angle_gamma   90.00
#
_symmetry.space_group_name_H-M   'P 1'
#
loop_
_entity.id
_entity.type
_entity.pdbx_description
1 polymer ?
#
loop_
_entity_poly.entity_id
_entity_poly.type
_entity_poly.pdbx_seq_one_letter_code
_entity_poly.pdbx_strand_id
1 'polypeptide(L)'
;RGQKQKRTNCQSGLHPMVLDVGSGKVVVKPACAGSSIGVNVAFGVDDALRKANKLITEGVDVRIVIEIFLEGGKEFTAIVLDLGRGSDSSPVTLLPTEVELHFQGSSNMDETEGIFNYRRKYLPTRQVTYHTPPRFSVDVIDHIRNDAGNAFSVLGVA
;
A
#
# COMPACT_ATOMS: atom_id res chain seq x y z
N ARG A 1 17.22 -34.39 14.19
CA ARG A 1 16.04 -34.50 13.29
C ARG A 1 15.56 -33.09 13.01
N GLY A 2 16.02 -32.48 11.92
CA GLY A 2 15.74 -31.09 11.57
C GLY A 2 14.38 -30.95 10.90
N GLN A 3 13.53 -30.06 11.40
CA GLN A 3 12.29 -29.67 10.73
C GLN A 3 12.60 -28.53 9.75
N LYS A 4 12.34 -28.79 8.46
CA LYS A 4 12.44 -27.79 7.39
C LYS A 4 11.30 -26.78 7.53
N GLN A 5 11.67 -25.52 7.73
CA GLN A 5 10.81 -24.35 7.62
C GLN A 5 10.11 -24.35 6.24
N LYS A 6 8.79 -24.54 6.21
CA LYS A 6 7.98 -24.28 5.00
C LYS A 6 7.87 -22.78 4.85
N ARG A 7 8.71 -22.19 3.99
CA ARG A 7 8.48 -20.85 3.44
C ARG A 7 7.25 -20.92 2.54
N THR A 8 6.12 -20.39 2.99
CA THR A 8 4.95 -20.16 2.14
C THR A 8 5.31 -19.07 1.15
N ASN A 9 5.41 -19.47 -0.12
CA ASN A 9 5.84 -18.62 -1.21
C ASN A 9 4.61 -17.83 -1.70
N CYS A 10 4.49 -16.55 -1.36
CA CYS A 10 3.40 -15.66 -1.84
C CYS A 10 3.54 -15.29 -3.33
N GLN A 11 4.35 -16.02 -4.10
CA GLN A 11 4.70 -15.70 -5.50
C GLN A 11 3.67 -16.19 -6.52
N SER A 12 2.66 -16.97 -6.13
CA SER A 12 1.74 -17.64 -7.08
C SER A 12 0.73 -16.71 -7.77
N GLY A 13 0.65 -15.43 -7.40
CA GLY A 13 -0.30 -14.46 -7.97
C GLY A 13 0.32 -13.31 -8.76
N LEU A 14 1.65 -13.19 -8.81
CA LEU A 14 2.31 -12.07 -9.49
C LEU A 14 2.75 -12.52 -10.89
N HIS A 15 1.93 -12.21 -11.90
CA HIS A 15 2.38 -12.25 -13.28
C HIS A 15 3.64 -11.38 -13.42
N PRO A 16 4.65 -11.79 -14.23
CA PRO A 16 5.82 -10.94 -14.48
C PRO A 16 5.35 -9.63 -15.10
N MET A 17 5.36 -8.58 -14.30
CA MET A 17 4.95 -7.24 -14.70
C MET A 17 6.14 -6.59 -15.39
N VAL A 18 6.07 -6.51 -16.71
CA VAL A 18 7.12 -5.87 -17.54
C VAL A 18 6.89 -4.36 -17.46
N LEU A 19 7.82 -3.66 -16.82
CA LEU A 19 7.80 -2.21 -16.74
C LEU A 19 8.60 -1.61 -17.91
N ASP A 20 8.01 -0.66 -18.63
CA ASP A 20 8.75 0.07 -19.67
C ASP A 20 9.78 1.01 -19.05
N VAL A 21 11.00 1.01 -19.58
CA VAL A 21 12.12 1.79 -19.02
C VAL A 21 11.89 3.30 -19.18
N GLY A 22 11.24 3.73 -20.28
CA GLY A 22 11.06 5.14 -20.61
C GLY A 22 9.76 5.75 -20.06
N SER A 23 8.74 4.94 -19.82
CA SER A 23 7.38 5.40 -19.50
C SER A 23 6.69 4.64 -18.37
N GLY A 24 7.34 3.60 -17.82
CA GLY A 24 6.82 2.78 -16.75
C GLY A 24 6.43 3.59 -15.52
N LYS A 25 5.21 3.39 -15.02
CA LYS A 25 4.67 4.15 -13.88
C LYS A 25 5.04 3.50 -12.55
N VAL A 26 5.67 4.28 -11.67
CA VAL A 26 6.14 3.83 -10.35
C VAL A 26 5.77 4.83 -9.26
N VAL A 27 5.83 4.38 -8.02
CA VAL A 27 5.73 5.22 -6.81
C VAL A 27 7.10 5.30 -6.16
N VAL A 28 7.61 6.51 -5.98
CA VAL A 28 8.85 6.81 -5.27
C VAL A 28 8.49 7.33 -3.88
N LYS A 29 8.94 6.65 -2.83
CA LYS A 29 8.61 7.01 -1.44
C LYS A 29 9.80 6.82 -0.48
N PRO A 30 9.88 7.61 0.61
CA PRO A 30 10.79 7.33 1.71
C PRO A 30 10.54 5.94 2.29
N ALA A 31 11.59 5.26 2.75
CA ALA A 31 11.45 3.97 3.43
C ALA A 31 10.82 4.13 4.82
N CYS A 32 11.12 5.24 5.49
CA CYS A 32 10.70 5.54 6.84
C CYS A 32 9.93 6.88 6.86
N ALA A 33 8.71 6.89 6.32
CA ALA A 33 7.80 8.02 6.45
C ALA A 33 6.34 7.58 6.63
N GLY A 34 5.57 8.42 7.32
CA GLY A 34 4.13 8.24 7.52
C GLY A 34 3.30 9.20 6.67
N SER A 35 1.99 8.98 6.65
CA SER A 35 1.01 9.96 6.18
C SER A 35 1.14 10.40 4.71
N SER A 36 1.77 9.59 3.86
CA SER A 36 2.02 9.87 2.44
C SER A 36 2.92 11.10 2.18
N ILE A 37 3.74 11.51 3.15
CA ILE A 37 4.72 12.57 2.98
C ILE A 37 5.88 12.05 2.12
N GLY A 38 6.31 12.84 1.12
CA GLY A 38 7.40 12.48 0.21
C GLY A 38 7.05 11.40 -0.81
N VAL A 39 5.79 10.95 -0.89
CA VAL A 39 5.34 9.97 -1.87
C VAL A 39 5.04 10.66 -3.20
N ASN A 40 5.70 10.24 -4.27
CA ASN A 40 5.56 10.82 -5.62
C ASN A 40 5.29 9.72 -6.66
N VAL A 41 4.42 9.99 -7.64
CA VAL A 41 4.34 9.15 -8.85
C VAL A 41 5.47 9.55 -9.80
N ALA A 42 6.14 8.60 -10.43
CA ALA A 42 7.17 8.85 -11.44
C ALA A 42 6.95 8.00 -12.70
N PHE A 43 7.48 8.48 -13.83
CA PHE A 43 7.36 7.82 -15.13
C PHE A 43 8.74 7.56 -15.74
N GLY A 44 9.07 6.28 -15.94
CA GLY A 44 10.38 5.85 -16.42
C GLY A 44 11.50 6.00 -15.39
N VAL A 45 12.68 5.50 -15.75
CA VAL A 45 13.83 5.44 -14.85
C VAL A 45 14.36 6.83 -14.48
N ASP A 46 14.46 7.74 -15.45
CA ASP A 46 15.07 9.06 -15.23
C ASP A 46 14.26 9.93 -14.28
N ASP A 47 12.94 9.95 -14.41
CA ASP A 47 12.06 10.68 -13.49
C ASP A 47 12.09 10.08 -12.08
N ALA A 48 12.08 8.74 -11.98
CA ALA A 48 12.15 8.06 -10.70
C ALA A 48 13.44 8.37 -9.94
N LEU A 49 14.59 8.35 -10.63
CA LEU A 49 15.89 8.72 -10.06
C LEU A 49 15.94 10.18 -9.65
N ARG A 50 15.42 11.10 -10.48
CA ARG A 50 15.36 12.52 -10.15
C ARG A 50 14.54 12.76 -8.88
N LYS A 51 13.36 12.16 -8.76
CA LYS A 51 12.48 12.27 -7.60
C LYS A 51 13.10 11.65 -6.34
N ALA A 52 13.77 10.50 -6.47
CA ALA A 52 14.49 9.88 -5.36
C ALA A 52 15.64 10.76 -4.85
N ASN A 53 16.48 11.28 -5.76
CA ASN A 53 17.60 12.16 -5.40
C ASN A 53 17.12 13.45 -4.73
N LYS A 54 15.99 14.00 -5.18
CA LYS A 54 15.37 15.16 -4.54
C LYS A 54 15.02 14.89 -3.08
N LEU A 55 14.34 13.77 -2.79
CA LEU A 55 13.97 13.40 -1.41
C LEU A 55 15.21 13.24 -0.51
N ILE A 56 16.29 12.66 -1.04
CA ILE A 56 17.56 12.49 -0.31
C ILE A 56 18.21 13.85 -0.04
N THR A 57 18.29 14.71 -1.07
CA THR A 57 18.96 16.01 -0.98
C THR A 57 18.20 16.99 -0.07
N GLU A 58 16.87 16.90 -0.06
CA GLU A 58 15.99 17.67 0.84
C GLU A 58 16.01 17.15 2.29
N GLY A 59 16.71 16.04 2.55
CA GLY A 59 16.83 15.45 3.89
C GLY A 59 15.57 14.76 4.40
N VAL A 60 14.66 14.34 3.51
CA VAL A 60 13.41 13.65 3.87
C VAL A 60 13.72 12.25 4.40
N ASP A 61 14.52 11.49 3.67
CA ASP A 61 15.03 10.17 4.06
C ASP A 61 16.27 9.84 3.24
N VAL A 62 17.21 9.11 3.84
CA VAL A 62 18.42 8.60 3.19
C VAL A 62 18.16 7.29 2.44
N ARG A 63 17.00 6.65 2.66
CA ARG A 63 16.59 5.41 2.01
C ARG A 63 15.27 5.61 1.28
N ILE A 64 15.29 5.37 -0.02
CA ILE A 64 14.12 5.52 -0.89
C ILE A 64 13.70 4.15 -1.42
N VAL A 65 12.40 3.90 -1.44
CA VAL A 65 11.78 2.71 -2.02
C VAL A 65 11.05 3.12 -3.30
N ILE A 66 11.27 2.36 -4.37
CA ILE A 66 10.58 2.54 -5.65
C ILE A 66 9.76 1.28 -5.89
N GLU A 67 8.44 1.45 -6.03
CA GLU A 67 7.48 0.36 -6.22
C GLU A 67 6.69 0.57 -7.49
N ILE A 68 6.22 -0.52 -8.09
CA ILE A 68 5.37 -0.43 -9.28
C ILE A 68 4.03 0.21 -8.89
N PHE A 69 3.53 1.11 -9.73
CA PHE A 69 2.21 1.69 -9.52
C PHE A 69 1.12 0.65 -9.87
N LEU A 70 0.25 0.33 -8.90
CA LEU A 70 -0.84 -0.63 -9.09
C LEU A 70 -2.07 0.05 -9.72
N GLU A 71 -2.18 -0.02 -11.04
CA GLU A 71 -3.33 0.52 -11.77
C GLU A 71 -4.58 -0.36 -11.61
N GLY A 72 -5.74 0.27 -11.42
CA GLY A 72 -7.02 -0.44 -11.27
C GLY A 72 -7.20 -1.16 -9.93
N GLY A 73 -6.22 -1.08 -9.03
CA GLY A 73 -6.33 -1.60 -7.67
C GLY A 73 -7.36 -0.85 -6.85
N LYS A 74 -8.00 -1.55 -5.90
CA LYS A 74 -8.89 -0.93 -4.90
C LYS A 74 -8.15 -0.85 -3.58
N GLU A 75 -8.13 0.32 -2.97
CA GLU A 75 -7.52 0.53 -1.66
C GLU A 75 -8.51 0.12 -0.56
N PHE A 76 -7.98 -0.44 0.53
CA PHE A 76 -8.76 -0.79 1.70
C PHE A 76 -7.92 -0.69 2.97
N THR A 77 -8.60 -0.61 4.10
CA THR A 77 -7.99 -0.74 5.42
C THR A 77 -8.63 -1.89 6.18
N ALA A 78 -7.84 -2.59 6.99
CA ALA A 78 -8.30 -3.64 7.88
C ALA A 78 -7.67 -3.44 9.26
N ILE A 79 -8.48 -3.60 10.30
CA ILE A 79 -8.03 -3.49 11.69
C ILE A 79 -7.85 -4.92 12.22
N VAL A 80 -6.66 -5.21 12.72
CA VAL A 80 -6.34 -6.46 13.41
C VAL A 80 -6.23 -6.18 14.89
N LEU A 81 -6.94 -6.95 15.71
CA LEU A 81 -6.87 -6.89 17.17
C LEU A 81 -6.31 -8.19 17.69
N ASP A 82 -5.27 -8.14 18.51
CA ASP A 82 -4.81 -9.33 19.23
C ASP A 82 -5.68 -9.52 20.47
N LEU A 83 -6.44 -10.63 20.50
CA LEU A 83 -7.26 -11.03 21.65
C LEU A 83 -6.57 -12.07 22.53
N GLY A 84 -5.28 -12.28 22.28
CA GLY A 84 -4.38 -13.13 23.01
C GLY A 84 -4.29 -12.80 24.50
N ARG A 85 -3.81 -13.76 25.29
CA ARG A 85 -3.53 -13.57 26.72
C ARG A 85 -2.08 -13.94 27.01
N GLY A 86 -1.38 -13.05 27.71
CA GLY A 86 0.02 -13.28 28.06
C GLY A 86 0.88 -13.37 26.80
N SER A 87 1.50 -14.53 26.58
CA SER A 87 2.36 -14.81 25.41
C SER A 87 1.64 -15.42 24.21
N ASP A 88 0.35 -15.75 24.35
CA ASP A 88 -0.41 -16.40 23.28
C ASP A 88 -1.06 -15.34 22.41
N SER A 89 -0.60 -15.18 21.15
CA SER A 89 -1.21 -14.27 20.16
C SER A 89 -2.41 -14.93 19.49
N SER A 90 -3.52 -14.20 19.41
CA SER A 90 -4.76 -14.58 18.73
C SER A 90 -5.30 -13.39 17.92
N PRO A 91 -4.71 -13.10 16.75
CA PRO A 91 -5.12 -11.97 15.91
C PRO A 91 -6.51 -12.21 15.32
N VAL A 92 -7.39 -11.22 15.48
CA VAL A 92 -8.72 -11.17 14.88
C VAL A 92 -8.81 -9.96 13.97
N THR A 93 -8.98 -10.21 12.68
CA THR A 93 -9.19 -9.15 11.69
C THR A 93 -10.68 -8.82 11.55
N LEU A 94 -11.02 -7.55 11.76
CA LEU A 94 -12.37 -7.00 11.56
C LEU A 94 -12.74 -6.94 10.07
N LEU A 95 -13.98 -6.57 9.76
CA LEU A 95 -14.37 -6.32 8.37
C LEU A 95 -13.53 -5.17 7.77
N PRO A 96 -13.01 -5.31 6.54
CA PRO A 96 -12.26 -4.24 5.91
C PRO A 96 -13.16 -3.05 5.60
N THR A 97 -12.55 -1.89 5.36
CA THR A 97 -13.20 -0.71 4.81
C THR A 97 -12.56 -0.40 3.46
N GLU A 98 -13.35 -0.42 2.39
CA GLU A 98 -12.90 0.00 1.05
C GLU A 98 -12.77 1.52 1.03
N VAL A 99 -11.69 2.00 0.43
CA VAL A 99 -11.39 3.42 0.22
C VAL A 99 -11.49 3.69 -1.28
N GLU A 100 -12.55 4.39 -1.69
CA GLU A 100 -12.78 4.79 -3.08
C GLU A 100 -12.36 6.25 -3.27
N LEU A 101 -11.41 6.48 -4.18
CA LEU A 101 -10.95 7.82 -4.53
C LEU A 101 -11.78 8.35 -5.70
N HIS A 102 -12.38 9.53 -5.52
CA HIS A 102 -13.09 10.24 -6.58
C HIS A 102 -12.14 11.21 -7.28
N PHE A 103 -11.87 10.93 -8.55
CA PHE A 103 -11.10 11.81 -9.41
C PHE A 103 -12.05 12.83 -10.04
N GLN A 104 -12.00 14.10 -9.62
CA GLN A 104 -12.59 15.17 -10.42
C GLN A 104 -11.62 15.47 -11.56
N GLY A 105 -11.97 15.03 -12.76
CA GLY A 105 -11.21 15.31 -13.97
C GLY A 105 -11.08 16.81 -14.20
N SER A 106 -9.89 17.34 -13.95
CA SER A 106 -9.41 18.55 -14.60
C SER A 106 -8.19 18.14 -15.41
N SER A 107 -8.23 18.45 -16.70
CA SER A 107 -7.33 18.05 -17.78
C SER A 107 -5.89 18.54 -17.65
N ASN A 108 -5.25 18.33 -16.51
CA ASN A 108 -3.82 18.56 -16.31
C ASN A 108 -3.27 17.30 -15.64
N MET A 109 -2.30 16.65 -16.29
CA MET A 109 -1.49 15.58 -15.72
C MET A 109 -0.76 16.08 -14.47
N ASP A 110 -1.44 16.16 -13.34
CA ASP A 110 -0.80 16.46 -12.07
C ASP A 110 -0.29 15.13 -11.49
N GLU A 111 1.00 15.08 -11.15
CA GLU A 111 1.73 13.92 -10.59
C GLU A 111 1.13 13.35 -9.29
N THR A 112 0.05 13.95 -8.80
CA THR A 112 -0.71 13.59 -7.59
C THR A 112 -2.01 12.84 -7.88
N GLU A 113 -2.40 12.70 -9.15
CA GLU A 113 -3.60 11.99 -9.58
C GLU A 113 -3.42 10.46 -9.50
N GLY A 114 -3.62 9.90 -8.31
CA GLY A 114 -3.67 8.44 -8.14
C GLY A 114 -3.30 7.93 -6.76
N ILE A 115 -2.74 8.78 -5.89
CA ILE A 115 -2.27 8.36 -4.57
C ILE A 115 -3.15 8.93 -3.48
N PHE A 116 -3.47 8.11 -2.48
CA PHE A 116 -4.13 8.54 -1.26
C PHE A 116 -3.15 9.35 -0.40
N ASN A 117 -3.13 10.66 -0.65
CA ASN A 117 -2.22 11.60 -0.01
C ASN A 117 -2.74 12.11 1.35
N TYR A 118 -1.86 12.77 2.11
CA TYR A 118 -2.19 13.38 3.41
C TYR A 118 -3.46 14.22 3.38
N ARG A 119 -3.62 15.07 2.36
CA ARG A 119 -4.79 15.95 2.22
C ARG A 119 -6.09 15.13 2.12
N ARG A 120 -6.09 14.03 1.39
CA ARG A 120 -7.26 13.14 1.25
C ARG A 120 -7.54 12.31 2.51
N LYS A 121 -6.51 12.06 3.32
CA LYS A 121 -6.62 11.34 4.60
C LYS A 121 -7.20 12.19 5.74
N TYR A 122 -6.88 13.49 5.77
CA TYR A 122 -7.15 14.34 6.96
C TYR A 122 -7.95 15.61 6.71
N LEU A 123 -8.18 16.01 5.45
CA LEU A 123 -9.04 17.15 5.14
C LEU A 123 -10.42 16.67 4.68
N PRO A 124 -11.51 17.24 5.21
CA PRO A 124 -12.86 16.91 4.76
C PRO A 124 -13.03 17.39 3.31
N THR A 125 -12.80 16.48 2.37
CA THR A 125 -12.94 16.70 0.93
C THR A 125 -13.91 15.68 0.38
N ARG A 126 -14.71 16.05 -0.63
CA ARG A 126 -15.61 15.11 -1.35
C ARG A 126 -14.84 14.14 -2.27
N GLN A 127 -13.55 13.97 -2.05
CA GLN A 127 -12.64 13.23 -2.93
C GLN A 127 -12.48 11.76 -2.53
N VAL A 128 -13.11 11.33 -1.44
CA VAL A 128 -12.97 9.99 -0.88
C VAL A 128 -14.33 9.49 -0.40
N THR A 129 -14.67 8.25 -0.71
CA THR A 129 -15.83 7.54 -0.15
C THR A 129 -15.36 6.27 0.54
N TYR A 130 -15.90 5.99 1.72
CA TYR A 130 -15.60 4.81 2.50
C TYR A 130 -16.78 3.85 2.45
N HIS A 131 -16.52 2.57 2.19
CA HIS A 131 -17.55 1.53 2.18
C HIS A 131 -17.23 0.46 3.23
N THR A 132 -18.12 0.31 4.21
CA THR A 132 -18.04 -0.74 5.25
C THR A 132 -19.43 -1.35 5.45
N PRO A 133 -19.67 -2.63 5.08
CA PRO A 133 -18.71 -3.56 4.49
C PRO A 133 -18.22 -3.12 3.09
N PRO A 134 -17.04 -3.60 2.65
CA PRO A 134 -16.51 -3.24 1.35
C PRO A 134 -17.29 -3.95 0.24
N ARG A 135 -17.29 -3.43 -0.98
CA ARG A 135 -18.04 -4.01 -2.12
C ARG A 135 -17.29 -5.16 -2.80
N PHE A 136 -16.35 -5.79 -2.10
CA PHE A 136 -15.58 -6.93 -2.60
C PHE A 136 -16.42 -8.21 -2.49
N SER A 137 -16.02 -9.27 -3.20
CA SER A 137 -16.64 -10.59 -2.97
C SER A 137 -16.31 -11.11 -1.58
N VAL A 138 -17.14 -12.02 -1.06
CA VAL A 138 -16.91 -12.64 0.25
C VAL A 138 -15.54 -13.33 0.28
N ASP A 139 -15.17 -14.04 -0.78
CA ASP A 139 -13.87 -14.69 -0.90
C ASP A 139 -12.71 -13.68 -0.75
N VAL A 140 -12.81 -12.51 -1.38
CA VAL A 140 -11.78 -11.45 -1.26
C VAL A 140 -11.74 -10.88 0.16
N ILE A 141 -12.90 -10.69 0.80
CA ILE A 141 -12.97 -10.23 2.19
C ILE A 141 -12.29 -11.23 3.12
N ASP A 142 -12.55 -12.53 2.94
CA ASP A 142 -11.94 -13.57 3.76
C ASP A 142 -10.44 -13.66 3.53
N HIS A 143 -9.98 -13.53 2.28
CA HIS A 143 -8.55 -13.44 1.96
C HIS A 143 -7.88 -12.25 2.65
N ILE A 144 -8.47 -11.05 2.56
CA ILE A 144 -7.95 -9.85 3.24
C ILE A 144 -7.82 -10.10 4.75
N ARG A 145 -8.86 -10.69 5.36
CA ARG A 145 -8.90 -10.92 6.81
C ARG A 145 -7.83 -11.91 7.27
N ASN A 146 -7.67 -13.01 6.53
CA ASN A 146 -6.67 -14.02 6.79
C ASN A 146 -5.25 -13.48 6.58
N ASP A 147 -4.99 -12.80 5.46
CA ASP A 147 -3.67 -12.28 5.13
C ASP A 147 -3.23 -11.16 6.08
N ALA A 148 -4.15 -10.29 6.51
CA ALA A 148 -3.85 -9.26 7.50
C ALA A 148 -3.51 -9.86 8.88
N GLY A 149 -4.24 -10.90 9.31
CA GLY A 149 -3.95 -11.62 10.55
C GLY A 149 -2.59 -12.32 10.49
N ASN A 150 -2.27 -12.95 9.36
CA ASN A 150 -0.96 -13.57 9.12
C ASN A 150 0.16 -12.52 9.11
N ALA A 151 -0.04 -11.38 8.43
CA ALA A 151 0.92 -10.30 8.38
C ALA A 151 1.19 -9.73 9.79
N PHE A 152 0.16 -9.57 10.62
CA PHE A 152 0.30 -9.15 12.01
C PHE A 152 1.23 -10.08 12.80
N SER A 153 1.03 -11.39 12.70
CA SER A 153 1.90 -12.37 13.36
C SER A 153 3.33 -12.38 12.83
N VAL A 154 3.51 -12.26 11.51
CA VAL A 154 4.85 -12.27 10.88
C VAL A 154 5.65 -11.01 11.21
N LEU A 155 4.98 -9.85 11.27
CA LEU A 155 5.62 -8.57 11.56
C LEU A 155 5.94 -8.39 13.07
N GLY A 156 5.49 -9.30 13.93
CA GLY A 156 5.81 -9.28 15.36
C GLY A 156 5.17 -8.11 16.10
N VAL A 157 3.98 -7.69 15.67
CA VAL A 157 3.19 -6.62 16.33
C VAL A 157 2.23 -7.16 17.40
N ALA A 158 2.38 -8.44 17.77
CA ALA A 158 1.71 -9.11 18.88
C ALA A 158 2.44 -8.86 20.22
#